data_AF-A0A9D7UQU4-F1
#
_entry.id   AF-A0A9D7UQU4-F1
#
_cell.length_a   1.000
_cell.length_b   1.000
_cell.length_c   1.000
_cell.angle_alpha   90.00
_cell.angle_beta   90.00
_cell.angle_gamma   90.00
#
_symmetry.space_group_name_H-M   'P 1'
#
loop_
_entity.id
_entity.type
_entity.pdbx_description
1 polymer ?
#
loop_
_entity_poly.entity_id
_entity_poly.type
_entity_poly.pdbx_seq_one_letter_code
_entity_poly.pdbx_strand_id
1 'polypeptide(L)'
;MMETAFEADFEGLFESDFEFDEFDEGESDERVFRRRPGGAFRPSLRLPPRGNATVQPPKSGFATKAELDATAKRLDGRIATNATAIKTLDGRTRATEREVGSISTALKKEIAIRKKETTDLKKGLDESRQIAMIMPLLGGGDDKFSKMLPVLLYGGMLGGSGTTGGSSDNNMMMTMMMVMALSD
;
A
#
# COMPACT_ATOMS: atom_id res chain seq x y z
N MET A 1 -3.08 25.79 42.26
CA MET A 1 -1.96 24.83 42.34
C MET A 1 -2.54 23.42 42.45
N MET A 2 -2.81 22.79 41.31
CA MET A 2 -2.97 21.34 41.20
C MET A 2 -2.32 20.99 39.86
N GLU A 3 -1.09 20.52 40.00
CA GLU A 3 -0.15 20.18 38.93
C GLU A 3 -0.51 18.82 38.32
N THR A 4 -0.61 18.82 36.99
CA THR A 4 0.01 17.85 36.07
C THR A 4 0.46 16.50 36.66
N ALA A 5 -0.39 15.48 36.55
CA ALA A 5 -0.01 14.09 36.85
C ALA A 5 -0.46 13.10 35.75
N PHE A 6 -0.77 13.58 34.54
CA PHE A 6 -1.35 12.74 33.47
C PHE A 6 -0.58 12.78 32.15
N GLU A 7 0.72 13.12 32.19
CA GLU A 7 1.50 13.41 30.98
C GLU A 7 2.82 12.65 30.85
N ALA A 8 3.11 11.65 31.71
CA ALA A 8 4.42 10.98 31.73
C ALA A 8 4.51 9.60 31.07
N ASP A 9 3.39 8.96 30.66
CA ASP A 9 3.42 7.54 30.23
C ASP A 9 3.32 7.32 28.71
N PHE A 10 3.41 8.36 27.88
CA PHE A 10 3.29 8.22 26.41
C PHE A 10 4.60 8.40 25.62
N GLU A 11 5.71 8.78 26.27
CA GLU A 11 6.97 9.07 25.57
C GLU A 11 7.91 7.85 25.41
N GLY A 12 7.59 6.69 26.00
CA GLY A 12 8.50 5.53 26.01
C GLY A 12 8.27 4.46 24.93
N LEU A 13 7.38 4.66 23.96
CA LEU A 13 6.91 3.58 23.06
C LEU A 13 7.32 3.72 21.58
N PHE A 14 8.22 4.66 21.25
CA PHE A 14 8.70 4.91 19.89
C PHE A 14 10.20 4.66 19.66
N GLU A 15 10.93 4.21 20.67
CA GLU A 15 12.37 3.95 20.58
C GLU A 15 12.68 2.45 20.66
N SER A 16 12.44 1.70 19.58
CA SER A 16 13.23 0.49 19.20
C SER A 16 12.54 -0.28 18.07
N ASP A 17 13.31 -0.71 17.08
CA ASP A 17 12.98 -1.65 15.98
C ASP A 17 12.45 -1.12 14.65
N PHE A 18 12.83 0.10 14.23
CA PHE A 18 12.90 0.39 12.79
C PHE A 18 14.34 0.18 12.31
N GLU A 19 14.77 -1.09 12.31
CA GLU A 19 15.98 -1.53 11.61
C GLU A 19 15.69 -1.41 10.11
N PHE A 20 16.10 -0.27 9.56
CA PHE A 20 16.07 0.02 8.13
C PHE A 20 17.14 -0.85 7.48
N ASP A 21 16.74 -2.05 7.04
CA ASP A 21 17.61 -2.93 6.26
C ASP A 21 18.10 -2.18 5.02
N GLU A 22 19.39 -1.92 5.09
CA GLU A 22 20.24 -1.27 4.12
C GLU A 22 20.35 -2.15 2.86
N PHE A 23 19.89 -1.59 1.74
CA PHE A 23 20.34 -1.86 0.37
C PHE A 23 20.49 -3.32 -0.10
N ASP A 24 19.61 -3.70 -1.03
CA ASP A 24 20.04 -4.53 -2.17
C ASP A 24 19.74 -3.77 -3.48
N GLU A 25 20.70 -2.92 -3.84
CA GLU A 25 20.88 -2.43 -5.21
C GLU A 25 21.36 -3.61 -6.07
N GLY A 26 20.42 -4.28 -6.74
CA GLY A 26 20.74 -5.33 -7.70
C GLY A 26 19.67 -5.49 -8.75
N GLU A 27 20.05 -5.25 -10.00
CA GLU A 27 19.36 -5.70 -11.22
C GLU A 27 18.22 -4.82 -11.75
N SER A 28 18.66 -3.72 -12.35
CA SER A 28 18.08 -3.21 -13.58
C SER A 28 18.07 -4.32 -14.64
N ASP A 29 16.95 -5.03 -14.79
CA ASP A 29 16.72 -5.90 -15.95
C ASP A 29 15.67 -5.32 -16.91
N GLU A 30 16.04 -5.41 -18.18
CA GLU A 30 15.49 -4.67 -19.28
C GLU A 30 14.12 -5.19 -19.73
N ARG A 31 13.22 -4.24 -20.00
CA ARG A 31 12.28 -4.25 -21.14
C ARG A 31 11.51 -5.56 -21.39
N VAL A 32 10.34 -5.65 -20.77
CA VAL A 32 9.17 -6.20 -21.46
C VAL A 32 8.09 -5.13 -21.54
N PHE A 33 8.17 -4.34 -22.62
CA PHE A 33 7.05 -3.54 -23.11
C PHE A 33 5.86 -4.49 -23.34
N ARG A 34 5.00 -4.64 -22.34
CA ARG A 34 3.65 -5.17 -22.54
C ARG A 34 2.97 -4.25 -23.54
N ARG A 35 2.86 -4.72 -24.79
CA ARG A 35 2.01 -4.13 -25.82
C ARG A 35 0.59 -4.03 -25.23
N ARG A 36 0.18 -2.83 -24.83
CA ARG A 36 -1.22 -2.55 -24.51
C ARG A 36 -2.03 -2.63 -25.80
N PRO A 37 -2.99 -3.56 -25.94
CA PRO A 37 -4.02 -3.47 -26.97
C PRO A 37 -5.10 -2.54 -26.43
N GLY A 38 -5.15 -1.31 -26.93
CA GLY A 38 -6.10 -0.32 -26.41
C GLY A 38 -5.75 1.07 -26.91
N GLY A 39 -5.97 1.28 -28.20
CA GLY A 39 -5.83 2.58 -28.85
C GLY A 39 -6.82 3.58 -28.28
N ALA A 40 -6.39 4.32 -27.27
CA ALA A 40 -6.94 5.63 -27.01
C ALA A 40 -6.41 6.54 -28.12
N PHE A 41 -7.31 6.98 -29.01
CA PHE A 41 -7.08 8.07 -29.96
C PHE A 41 -6.64 9.31 -29.18
N ARG A 42 -5.34 9.43 -28.93
CA ARG A 42 -4.75 10.68 -28.46
C ARG A 42 -4.84 11.63 -29.64
N PRO A 43 -5.56 12.77 -29.52
CA PRO A 43 -5.52 13.78 -30.57
C PRO A 43 -4.06 14.11 -30.84
N SER A 44 -3.63 14.00 -32.09
CA SER A 44 -2.28 14.35 -32.48
C SER A 44 -2.04 15.79 -32.05
N LEU A 45 -1.08 15.97 -31.14
CA LEU A 45 -0.60 17.30 -30.76
C LEU A 45 -0.08 17.93 -32.04
N ARG A 46 -0.89 18.81 -32.63
CA ARG A 46 -0.48 19.67 -33.75
C ARG A 46 0.60 20.59 -33.22
N LEU A 47 1.84 20.13 -33.36
CA LEU A 47 3.00 20.97 -33.13
C LEU A 47 2.86 22.17 -34.07
N PRO A 48 3.06 23.40 -33.58
CA PRO A 48 3.08 24.56 -34.45
C PRO A 48 4.11 24.34 -35.56
N PRO A 49 3.84 24.81 -36.78
CA PRO A 49 4.73 24.60 -37.93
C PRO A 49 6.15 25.05 -37.55
N ARG A 50 7.12 24.14 -37.72
CA ARG A 50 8.55 24.43 -37.59
C ARG A 50 8.98 25.33 -38.76
N GLY A 51 8.68 26.61 -38.63
CA GLY A 51 8.98 27.63 -39.62
C GLY A 51 8.83 29.00 -38.99
N ASN A 52 9.97 29.65 -38.74
CA ASN A 52 10.13 31.04 -38.34
C ASN A 52 9.28 31.49 -37.14
N ALA A 53 9.71 31.13 -35.93
CA ALA A 53 9.47 32.00 -34.78
C ALA A 53 10.28 33.28 -35.01
N THR A 54 9.74 34.21 -35.81
CA THR A 54 10.29 35.56 -35.90
C THR A 54 10.23 36.11 -34.48
N VAL A 55 11.40 36.33 -33.88
CA VAL A 55 11.54 37.09 -32.64
C VAL A 55 10.84 38.42 -32.90
N GLN A 56 9.62 38.59 -32.37
CA GLN A 56 8.97 39.88 -32.47
C GLN A 56 9.81 40.84 -31.64
N PRO A 57 10.39 41.89 -32.24
CA PRO A 57 11.04 42.91 -31.45
C PRO A 57 10.01 43.46 -30.46
N PRO A 58 10.40 43.73 -29.20
CA PRO A 58 9.48 44.32 -28.24
C PRO A 58 8.94 45.60 -28.86
N LYS A 59 7.61 45.71 -28.97
CA LYS A 59 6.95 46.91 -29.49
C LYS A 59 7.39 48.08 -28.62
N SER A 60 8.29 48.91 -29.12
CA SER A 60 8.75 50.11 -28.43
C SER A 60 7.66 51.18 -28.56
N GLY A 61 7.03 51.52 -27.44
CA GLY A 61 5.96 52.51 -27.38
C GLY A 61 5.14 52.38 -26.09
N PHE A 62 4.43 53.45 -25.72
CA PHE A 62 3.45 53.38 -24.63
C PHE A 62 2.27 52.51 -25.05
N ALA A 63 1.83 51.60 -24.17
CA ALA A 63 0.68 50.74 -24.42
C ALA A 63 -0.57 51.58 -24.71
N THR A 64 -1.29 51.25 -25.76
CA THR A 64 -2.56 51.94 -26.05
C THR A 64 -3.60 51.57 -24.99
N LYS A 65 -4.56 52.46 -24.71
CA LYS A 65 -5.64 52.20 -23.72
C LYS A 65 -6.39 50.89 -24.03
N ALA A 66 -6.59 50.59 -25.31
CA ALA A 66 -7.23 49.35 -25.75
C ALA A 66 -6.40 48.09 -25.42
N GLU A 67 -5.08 48.17 -25.52
CA GLU A 67 -4.19 47.07 -25.15
C GLU A 67 -4.21 46.83 -23.62
N LEU A 68 -4.27 47.89 -22.81
CA LEU A 68 -4.42 47.79 -21.36
C LEU A 68 -5.77 47.19 -20.95
N ASP A 69 -6.87 47.61 -21.57
CA ASP A 69 -8.19 47.03 -21.29
C ASP A 69 -8.25 45.55 -21.69
N ALA A 70 -7.60 45.18 -22.80
CA ALA A 70 -7.53 43.79 -23.24
C ALA A 70 -6.67 42.92 -22.31
N THR A 71 -5.56 43.43 -21.79
CA THR A 71 -4.73 42.69 -20.83
C THR A 71 -5.42 42.55 -19.48
N ALA A 72 -6.10 43.59 -18.99
CA ALA A 72 -6.90 43.54 -17.76
C ALA A 72 -7.96 42.44 -17.84
N LYS A 73 -8.77 42.41 -18.91
CA LYS A 73 -9.78 41.36 -19.12
C LYS A 73 -9.20 39.94 -19.16
N ARG A 74 -8.02 39.76 -19.78
CA ARG A 74 -7.34 38.45 -19.80
C ARG A 74 -6.86 38.06 -18.40
N LEU A 75 -6.39 39.02 -17.61
CA LEU A 75 -5.93 38.80 -16.25
C LEU A 75 -7.10 38.41 -15.35
N ASP A 76 -8.24 39.10 -15.45
CA ASP A 76 -9.47 38.76 -14.74
C ASP A 76 -9.95 37.34 -15.06
N GLY A 77 -9.93 36.94 -16.34
CA GLY A 77 -10.28 35.59 -16.76
C GLY A 77 -9.35 34.51 -16.15
N ARG A 78 -8.05 34.80 -16.07
CA ARG A 78 -7.07 33.91 -15.42
C ARG A 78 -7.30 33.84 -13.91
N ILE A 79 -7.59 34.97 -13.25
CA ILE A 79 -7.93 35.01 -11.83
C ILE A 79 -9.17 34.15 -11.56
N ALA A 80 -10.23 34.29 -12.35
CA ALA A 80 -11.45 33.50 -12.20
C ALA A 80 -11.19 31.99 -12.37
N THR A 81 -10.37 31.62 -13.36
CA THR A 81 -9.97 30.23 -13.59
C THR A 81 -9.17 29.68 -12.40
N ASN A 82 -8.17 30.43 -11.93
CA ASN A 82 -7.33 30.04 -10.79
C ASN A 82 -8.15 29.92 -9.50
N ALA A 83 -9.08 30.85 -9.26
CA ALA A 83 -9.97 30.80 -8.10
C ALA A 83 -10.85 29.52 -8.11
N THR A 84 -11.31 29.10 -9.29
CA THR A 84 -12.08 27.85 -9.45
C THR A 84 -11.21 26.61 -9.23
N ALA A 85 -9.97 26.62 -9.72
CA ALA A 85 -9.01 25.55 -9.50
C ALA A 85 -8.67 25.41 -8.01
N ILE A 86 -8.43 26.52 -7.31
CA ILE A 86 -8.14 26.53 -5.86
C ILE A 86 -9.32 25.97 -5.07
N LYS A 87 -10.56 26.36 -5.38
CA LYS A 87 -11.75 25.80 -4.72
C LYS A 87 -11.87 24.29 -4.92
N THR A 88 -11.58 23.81 -6.13
CA THR A 88 -11.57 22.38 -6.43
C THR A 88 -10.50 21.65 -5.62
N LEU A 89 -9.30 22.23 -5.50
CA LEU A 89 -8.21 21.66 -4.71
C LEU A 89 -8.57 21.60 -3.22
N ASP A 90 -9.11 22.68 -2.64
CA ASP A 90 -9.57 22.69 -1.24
C ASP A 90 -10.61 21.59 -0.97
N GLY A 91 -11.57 21.41 -1.88
CA GLY A 91 -12.55 20.32 -1.79
C GLY A 91 -11.90 18.92 -1.80
N ARG A 92 -10.87 18.72 -2.65
CA ARG A 92 -10.12 17.46 -2.70
C ARG A 92 -9.29 17.23 -1.44
N THR A 93 -8.60 18.25 -0.94
CA THR A 93 -7.81 18.15 0.30
C THR A 93 -8.68 17.73 1.48
N ARG A 94 -9.85 18.36 1.65
CA ARG A 94 -10.80 17.99 2.72
C ARG A 94 -11.36 16.58 2.57
N ALA A 95 -11.56 16.11 1.34
CA ALA A 95 -11.98 14.72 1.10
C ALA A 95 -10.87 13.75 1.51
N THR A 96 -9.62 14.03 1.11
CA THR A 96 -8.45 13.22 1.49
C THR A 96 -8.22 13.20 3.00
N GLU A 97 -8.39 14.31 3.71
CA GLU A 97 -8.28 14.36 5.17
C GLU A 97 -9.27 13.40 5.86
N ARG A 98 -10.51 13.31 5.35
CA ARG A 98 -11.52 12.38 5.88
C ARG A 98 -11.17 10.93 5.58
N GLU A 99 -10.70 10.64 4.37
CA GLU A 99 -10.26 9.30 4.00
C GLU A 99 -9.09 8.85 4.87
N VAL A 100 -8.08 9.71 5.08
CA VAL A 100 -6.94 9.45 5.95
C VAL A 100 -7.39 9.21 7.39
N GLY A 101 -8.32 10.02 7.90
CA GLY A 101 -8.91 9.80 9.23
C GLY A 101 -9.59 8.44 9.35
N SER A 102 -10.40 8.07 8.35
CA SER A 102 -11.08 6.76 8.30
C SER A 102 -10.07 5.60 8.27
N ILE A 103 -9.07 5.67 7.38
CA ILE A 103 -8.01 4.66 7.25
C ILE A 103 -7.25 4.51 8.57
N SER A 104 -6.87 5.61 9.22
CA SER A 104 -6.17 5.58 10.51
C SER A 104 -6.98 4.84 11.58
N THR A 105 -8.29 5.09 11.66
CA THR A 105 -9.15 4.38 12.61
C THR A 105 -9.32 2.89 12.27
N ALA A 106 -9.41 2.54 10.98
CA ALA A 106 -9.50 1.15 10.54
C ALA A 106 -8.21 0.38 10.88
N LEU A 107 -7.05 0.96 10.61
CA LEU A 107 -5.74 0.38 10.94
C LEU A 107 -5.58 0.16 12.45
N LYS A 108 -5.97 1.13 13.28
CA LYS A 108 -5.94 0.96 14.74
C LYS A 108 -6.80 -0.22 15.21
N LYS A 109 -7.99 -0.41 14.63
CA LYS A 109 -8.86 -1.54 14.93
C LYS A 109 -8.22 -2.86 14.49
N GLU A 110 -7.66 -2.91 13.29
CA GLU A 110 -7.00 -4.11 12.78
C GLU A 110 -5.79 -4.51 13.62
N ILE A 111 -4.96 -3.55 14.04
CA ILE A 111 -3.84 -3.80 14.95
C ILE A 111 -4.35 -4.36 16.29
N ALA A 112 -5.43 -3.80 16.84
CA ALA A 112 -6.01 -4.30 18.08
C ALA A 112 -6.54 -5.74 17.95
N ILE A 113 -7.19 -6.06 16.83
CA ILE A 113 -7.68 -7.42 16.53
C ILE A 113 -6.51 -8.39 16.40
N ARG A 114 -5.50 -8.06 15.59
CA ARG A 114 -4.31 -8.90 15.41
C ARG A 114 -3.56 -9.12 16.72
N LYS A 115 -3.43 -8.08 17.57
CA LYS A 115 -2.83 -8.22 18.90
C LYS A 115 -3.61 -9.24 19.74
N LYS A 116 -4.94 -9.14 19.77
CA LYS A 116 -5.78 -10.11 20.49
C LYS A 116 -5.59 -11.54 19.95
N GLU A 117 -5.65 -11.72 18.63
CA GLU A 117 -5.43 -13.02 17.99
C GLU A 117 -4.06 -13.60 18.33
N THR A 118 -2.99 -12.79 18.31
CA THR A 118 -1.66 -13.27 18.71
C THR A 118 -1.59 -13.68 20.18
N THR A 119 -2.29 -13.00 21.08
CA THR A 119 -2.34 -13.41 22.50
C THR A 119 -3.12 -14.69 22.71
N ASP A 120 -4.20 -14.89 21.96
CA ASP A 120 -5.01 -16.10 22.04
C ASP A 120 -4.25 -17.31 21.45
N LEU A 121 -3.52 -17.11 20.33
CA LEU A 121 -2.64 -18.13 19.77
C LEU A 121 -1.50 -18.51 20.73
N LYS A 122 -0.89 -17.54 21.43
CA LYS A 122 0.14 -17.82 22.44
C LYS A 122 -0.41 -18.69 23.57
N LYS A 123 -1.61 -18.38 24.08
CA LYS A 123 -2.27 -19.20 25.11
C LYS A 123 -2.54 -20.62 24.61
N GLY A 124 -3.11 -20.77 23.41
CA GLY A 124 -3.35 -22.09 22.81
C GLY A 124 -2.06 -22.89 22.59
N LEU A 125 -0.96 -22.22 22.21
CA LEU A 125 0.36 -22.85 22.09
C LEU A 125 0.85 -23.34 23.46
N ASP A 126 0.73 -22.53 24.51
CA ASP A 126 1.16 -22.90 25.86
C ASP A 126 0.32 -24.06 26.42
N GLU A 127 -1.00 -24.06 26.20
CA GLU A 127 -1.89 -25.18 26.52
C GLU A 127 -1.47 -26.46 25.76
N SER A 128 -1.18 -26.35 24.46
CA SER A 128 -0.74 -27.49 23.65
C SER A 128 0.61 -28.06 24.13
N ARG A 129 1.54 -27.19 24.56
CA ARG A 129 2.83 -27.60 25.15
C ARG A 129 2.63 -28.30 26.48
N GLN A 130 1.73 -27.82 27.33
CA GLN A 130 1.40 -28.48 28.59
C GLN A 130 0.82 -29.88 28.37
N ILE A 131 -0.10 -30.03 27.41
CA ILE A 131 -0.66 -31.33 27.04
C ILE A 131 0.44 -32.26 26.51
N ALA A 132 1.32 -31.75 25.65
CA ALA A 132 2.45 -32.52 25.11
C ALA A 132 3.43 -32.99 26.20
N MET A 133 3.63 -32.22 27.28
CA MET A 133 4.46 -32.62 28.42
C MET A 133 3.81 -33.71 29.29
N ILE A 134 2.48 -33.73 29.38
CA ILE A 134 1.74 -34.71 30.19
C ILE A 134 1.54 -36.02 29.41
N MET A 135 1.50 -35.98 28.08
CA MET A 135 1.24 -37.15 27.24
C MET A 135 2.19 -38.35 27.53
N PRO A 136 3.52 -38.17 27.71
CA PRO A 136 4.44 -39.27 28.06
C PRO A 136 4.21 -39.85 29.46
N LEU A 137 3.61 -39.11 30.39
CA LEU A 137 3.35 -39.56 31.76
C LEU A 137 2.03 -40.32 31.88
N LEU A 138 1.05 -39.99 31.04
CA LEU A 138 -0.25 -40.68 30.97
C LEU A 138 -0.20 -41.93 30.07
N GLY A 139 0.67 -41.93 29.06
CA GLY A 139 0.98 -43.08 28.22
C GLY A 139 1.91 -44.06 28.93
N GLY A 140 1.43 -44.71 29.98
CA GLY A 140 2.18 -45.74 30.70
C GLY A 140 2.69 -46.85 29.77
N GLY A 141 4.01 -46.95 29.62
CA GLY A 141 4.71 -48.24 29.66
C GLY A 141 4.73 -49.14 28.43
N ASP A 142 4.31 -48.71 27.23
CA ASP A 142 4.53 -49.51 26.01
C ASP A 142 5.65 -48.89 25.14
N ASP A 143 6.86 -49.45 25.30
CA ASP A 143 8.19 -49.03 24.81
C ASP A 143 8.36 -48.72 23.31
N LYS A 144 7.29 -48.76 22.51
CA LYS A 144 7.36 -48.52 21.05
C LYS A 144 7.15 -47.05 20.70
N PHE A 145 6.36 -46.31 21.47
CA PHE A 145 6.08 -44.90 21.19
C PHE A 145 7.21 -43.97 21.67
N SER A 146 7.78 -44.24 22.85
CA SER A 146 8.94 -43.50 23.39
C SER A 146 10.20 -43.63 22.53
N LYS A 147 10.32 -44.70 21.74
CA LYS A 147 11.42 -44.90 20.78
C LYS A 147 11.19 -44.20 19.44
N MET A 148 9.95 -43.86 19.07
CA MET A 148 9.63 -43.07 17.88
C MET A 148 9.51 -41.56 18.15
N LEU A 149 9.35 -41.16 19.40
CA LEU A 149 9.26 -39.75 19.83
C LEU A 149 10.46 -38.88 19.40
N PRO A 150 11.72 -39.34 19.53
CA PRO A 150 12.85 -38.59 19.00
C PRO A 150 12.83 -38.48 17.47
N VAL A 151 12.30 -39.49 16.77
CA VAL A 151 12.21 -39.50 15.30
C VAL A 151 11.07 -38.58 14.81
N LEU A 152 10.01 -38.39 15.59
CA LEU A 152 8.94 -37.43 15.28
C LEU A 152 9.29 -35.99 15.68
N LEU A 153 10.02 -35.81 16.79
CA LEU A 153 10.44 -34.49 17.26
C LEU A 153 11.66 -33.95 16.50
N TYR A 154 12.54 -34.83 16.01
CA TYR A 154 13.72 -34.48 15.19
C TYR A 154 13.50 -34.73 13.68
N GLY A 155 12.47 -35.50 13.30
CA GLY A 155 12.05 -35.72 11.90
C GLY A 155 10.90 -34.82 11.43
N GLY A 156 10.46 -33.86 12.26
CA GLY A 156 9.58 -32.75 11.83
C GLY A 156 10.29 -31.65 11.03
N MET A 157 11.62 -31.72 10.93
CA MET A 157 12.40 -30.98 9.93
C MET A 157 12.67 -31.93 8.75
N LEU A 158 12.33 -31.49 7.54
CA LEU A 158 12.69 -32.11 6.26
C LEU A 158 11.75 -33.18 5.67
N GLY A 159 10.50 -32.78 5.40
CA GLY A 159 9.56 -33.52 4.55
C GLY A 159 8.67 -32.58 3.75
N GLY A 160 9.26 -31.84 2.81
CA GLY A 160 8.51 -31.03 1.86
C GLY A 160 7.59 -31.90 1.00
N SER A 161 6.28 -31.71 1.16
CA SER A 161 5.29 -32.03 0.15
C SER A 161 4.25 -30.91 0.20
N GLY A 162 4.12 -30.22 -0.93
CA GLY A 162 3.39 -28.97 -1.05
C GLY A 162 1.92 -29.11 -0.69
N THR A 163 1.45 -28.16 0.11
CA THR A 163 0.09 -27.66 -0.01
C THR A 163 0.18 -26.16 -0.18
N THR A 164 -0.08 -25.78 -1.43
CA THR A 164 -0.35 -24.44 -1.93
C THR A 164 -1.40 -23.76 -1.04
N GLY A 165 -0.93 -22.96 -0.09
CA GLY A 165 -1.72 -21.97 0.63
C GLY A 165 -2.02 -20.80 -0.30
N GLY A 166 -3.01 -21.01 -1.16
CA GLY A 166 -3.58 -19.99 -2.02
C GLY A 166 -4.03 -18.79 -1.20
N SER A 167 -3.39 -17.66 -1.48
CA SER A 167 -4.04 -16.36 -1.46
C SER A 167 -5.38 -16.49 -2.21
N SER A 168 -6.46 -16.24 -1.48
CA SER A 168 -7.85 -16.56 -1.82
C SER A 168 -8.38 -15.82 -3.06
N ASP A 169 -7.61 -14.95 -3.71
CA ASP A 169 -8.12 -14.10 -4.79
C ASP A 169 -7.61 -14.49 -6.19
N ASN A 170 -6.47 -15.19 -6.30
CA ASN A 170 -5.89 -15.50 -7.62
C ASN A 170 -6.41 -16.82 -8.22
N ASN A 171 -6.86 -17.78 -7.40
CA ASN A 171 -7.32 -19.08 -7.91
C ASN A 171 -8.72 -19.03 -8.54
N MET A 172 -9.62 -18.15 -8.07
CA MET A 172 -10.94 -17.95 -8.72
C MET A 172 -10.80 -17.33 -10.11
N MET A 173 -9.84 -16.43 -10.30
CA MET A 173 -9.64 -15.78 -11.59
C MET A 173 -9.10 -16.75 -12.65
N MET A 174 -8.21 -17.66 -12.25
CA MET A 174 -7.63 -18.67 -13.14
C MET A 174 -8.64 -19.78 -13.49
N THR A 175 -9.50 -20.19 -12.55
CA THR A 175 -10.60 -21.14 -12.84
C THR A 175 -11.68 -20.53 -13.72
N MET A 176 -12.06 -19.25 -13.52
CA MET A 176 -12.98 -18.57 -14.45
C MET A 176 -12.41 -18.44 -15.87
N MET A 177 -11.11 -18.19 -16.01
CA MET A 177 -10.48 -18.09 -17.33
C MET A 177 -10.46 -19.43 -18.08
N MET A 178 -10.26 -20.54 -17.37
CA MET A 178 -10.26 -21.88 -17.97
C MET A 178 -11.68 -22.33 -18.37
N VAL A 179 -12.69 -21.96 -17.57
CA VAL A 179 -14.10 -22.24 -17.88
C VAL A 179 -14.59 -21.42 -19.08
N MET A 180 -14.18 -20.17 -19.22
CA MET A 180 -14.50 -19.37 -20.42
C MET A 180 -13.78 -19.87 -21.68
N ALA A 181 -12.55 -20.38 -21.56
CA ALA A 181 -11.80 -20.92 -22.70
C ALA A 181 -12.30 -22.29 -23.20
N LEU A 182 -13.16 -22.97 -22.43
CA LEU A 182 -13.79 -24.24 -22.79
C LEU A 182 -15.27 -24.10 -23.21
N SER A 183 -15.78 -22.87 -23.26
CA SER A 183 -17.19 -22.57 -23.58
C SER A 183 -17.40 -21.97 -24.97
N ASP A 184 -16.38 -21.99 -25.84
CA ASP A 184 -16.46 -21.79 -27.30
C ASP A 184 -15.98 -23.07 -28.01
#